data_AF-A0A948QMQ7-F1
#
_entry.id   AF-A0A948QMQ7-F1
#
_cell.length_a   1.000
_cell.length_b   1.000
_cell.length_c   1.000
_cell.angle_alpha   90.00
_cell.angle_beta   90.00
_cell.angle_gamma   90.00
#
_symmetry.space_group_name_H-M   'P 1'
#
loop_
_entity.id
_entity.type
_entity.pdbx_description
1 polymer ?
#
loop_
_entity_poly.entity_id
_entity_poly.type
_entity_poly.pdbx_seq_one_letter_code
_entity_poly.pdbx_strand_id
1 'polypeptide(L)' 'AWRQKKMHEDVVRQKEEILRHKWYLSEKLGYDVGIQKAALDWILCGYAEHWRCCTGPYEKKRKKCSST' A
#
# COMPACT_ATOMS: atom_id res chain seq x y z
N ALA A 1 25.78 11.20 -4.65
CA ALA A 1 25.85 10.45 -3.39
C ALA A 1 24.81 9.32 -3.39
N TRP A 2 25.23 8.07 -3.23
CA TRP A 2 24.38 6.87 -3.30
C TRP A 2 23.13 6.90 -2.41
N ARG A 3 23.21 7.55 -1.24
CA ARG A 3 22.08 7.76 -0.31
C ARG A 3 20.90 8.51 -0.92
N GLN A 4 21.18 9.59 -1.67
CA GLN A 4 20.14 10.40 -2.32
C GLN A 4 19.42 9.60 -3.41
N LYS A 5 20.17 8.79 -4.16
CA LYS A 5 19.61 7.93 -5.21
C LYS A 5 18.70 6.85 -4.61
N LYS A 6 19.17 6.17 -3.56
CA LYS A 6 18.39 5.19 -2.79
C LYS A 6 17.07 5.78 -2.28
N MET A 7 17.12 6.92 -1.59
CA MET A 7 15.92 7.58 -1.08
C MET A 7 14.92 7.94 -2.18
N HIS A 8 15.39 8.40 -3.33
CA HIS A 8 14.52 8.69 -4.46
C HIS A 8 13.85 7.43 -5.00
N GLU A 9 14.60 6.34 -5.17
CA GLU A 9 14.06 5.04 -5.62
C GLU A 9 13.01 4.49 -4.64
N ASP A 10 13.26 4.59 -3.33
CA ASP A 10 12.33 4.15 -2.30
C ASP A 10 11.02 4.98 -2.33
N VAL A 11 11.12 6.30 -2.50
CA VAL A 11 9.93 7.17 -2.64
C VAL A 11 9.14 6.88 -3.92
N VAL A 12 9.83 6.60 -5.04
CA VAL A 12 9.17 6.21 -6.29
C VAL A 12 8.39 4.91 -6.10
N ARG A 13 9.02 3.89 -5.48
CA ARG A 13 8.36 2.61 -5.19
C ARG A 13 7.15 2.76 -4.26
N GLN A 14 7.22 3.63 -3.26
CA GLN A 14 6.07 3.94 -2.40
C GLN A 14 4.90 4.52 -3.19
N LYS A 15 5.17 5.48 -4.07
CA LYS A 15 4.13 6.12 -4.90
C LYS A 15 3.47 5.13 -5.85
N GLU A 16 4.25 4.25 -6.47
CA GLU A 16 3.72 3.21 -7.36
C GLU A 16 2.78 2.25 -6.61
N GLU A 17 3.10 1.88 -5.37
CA GLU A 17 2.24 1.01 -4.56
C GLU A 17 0.95 1.69 -4.11
N ILE A 18 0.98 2.97 -3.73
CA ILE A 18 -0.25 3.75 -3.47
C ILE A 18 -1.14 3.74 -4.72
N LEU A 19 -0.54 3.91 -5.91
CA LEU A 19 -1.28 3.94 -7.16
C LEU A 19 -1.92 2.58 -7.48
N ARG A 20 -1.18 1.47 -7.28
CA ARG A 20 -1.71 0.11 -7.44
C ARG A 20 -2.83 -0.20 -6.45
N HIS A 21 -2.67 0.22 -5.19
CA HIS A 21 -3.69 0.04 -4.17
C HIS A 21 -4.95 0.85 -4.47
N LYS A 22 -4.79 2.10 -4.94
CA LYS A 22 -5.89 2.92 -5.45
C LYS A 22 -6.65 2.22 -6.56
N TRP A 23 -5.94 1.65 -7.55
CA TRP A 23 -6.58 0.95 -8.66
C TRP A 23 -7.39 -0.26 -8.18
N TYR A 24 -6.80 -1.11 -7.33
CA TYR A 24 -7.49 -2.26 -6.73
C TYR A 24 -8.74 -1.87 -5.94
N LEU A 25 -8.64 -0.79 -5.14
CA LEU A 25 -9.77 -0.25 -4.40
C LEU A 25 -10.86 0.28 -5.34
N SER A 26 -10.46 0.96 -6.42
CA SER A 26 -11.37 1.50 -7.41
C SER A 26 -12.12 0.40 -8.17
N GLU A 27 -11.44 -0.68 -8.53
CA GLU A 27 -12.08 -1.85 -9.14
C GLU A 27 -13.05 -2.54 -8.17
N LYS A 28 -12.64 -2.69 -6.91
CA LYS A 28 -13.46 -3.37 -5.89
C LYS A 28 -14.70 -2.57 -5.50
N LEU A 29 -14.59 -1.25 -5.43
CA LEU A 29 -15.67 -0.36 -5.03
C LEU A 29 -16.54 0.09 -6.21
N GLY A 30 -16.05 -0.06 -7.45
CA GLY A 30 -16.76 0.35 -8.67
C GLY A 30 -16.80 1.86 -8.90
N TYR A 31 -16.01 2.64 -8.15
CA TYR A 31 -15.86 4.09 -8.31
C TYR A 31 -14.44 4.54 -7.93
N ASP A 32 -13.99 5.67 -8.47
CA ASP A 32 -12.66 6.21 -8.15
C ASP A 32 -12.61 6.68 -6.69
N VAL A 33 -11.77 6.03 -5.90
CA VAL A 33 -11.65 6.26 -4.46
C VAL A 33 -10.80 7.51 -4.15
N GLY A 34 -10.02 8.00 -5.13
CA GLY A 34 -9.07 9.09 -4.96
C GLY A 34 -7.78 8.68 -4.24
N ILE A 35 -6.69 9.40 -4.52
CA ILE A 35 -5.35 9.09 -3.97
C ILE A 35 -5.31 9.21 -2.45
N GLN A 36 -5.95 10.23 -1.88
CA GLN A 36 -5.89 10.50 -0.44
C GLN A 36 -6.55 9.38 0.37
N LYS A 37 -7.72 8.92 -0.08
CA LYS A 37 -8.46 7.85 0.59
C LYS A 37 -7.80 6.49 0.39
N ALA A 38 -7.24 6.23 -0.79
CA ALA A 38 -6.42 5.04 -1.02
C ALA A 38 -5.14 5.04 -0.17
N ALA A 39 -4.46 6.18 -0.01
CA ALA A 39 -3.28 6.26 0.86
C ALA A 39 -3.64 6.05 2.34
N LEU A 40 -4.76 6.60 2.80
CA LEU A 40 -5.27 6.35 4.16
C LEU A 40 -5.60 4.86 4.37
N ASP A 41 -6.33 4.23 3.43
CA ASP A 41 -6.64 2.79 3.49
C ASP A 41 -5.36 1.95 3.47
N TRP A 42 -4.38 2.32 2.64
CA TRP A 42 -3.08 1.64 2.56
C TRP A 42 -2.31 1.64 3.89
N ILE A 43 -2.37 2.75 4.63
CA ILE A 43 -1.75 2.88 5.95
C ILE A 43 -2.58 2.13 7.00
N LEU A 44 -3.90 2.32 7.00
CA LEU A 44 -4.82 1.79 8.02
C LEU A 44 -5.01 0.27 7.94
N CYS A 45 -4.99 -0.31 6.74
CA CYS A 45 -5.15 -1.75 6.54
C CYS A 45 -3.85 -2.55 6.75
N GLY A 46 -2.77 -1.92 7.22
CA GLY A 46 -1.49 -2.58 7.49
C GLY A 46 -0.73 -2.99 6.22
N TYR A 47 -1.18 -2.56 5.03
CA TYR A 47 -0.45 -2.80 3.77
C TYR A 47 0.90 -2.09 3.77
N ALA A 48 0.99 -0.88 4.34
CA ALA A 48 2.27 -0.18 4.47
C ALA A 48 3.27 -0.93 5.37
N GLU A 49 2.80 -1.69 6.34
CA GLU A 49 3.63 -2.52 7.23
C GLU A 49 4.05 -3.82 6.54
N HIS A 50 3.10 -4.48 5.85
CA HIS A 50 3.36 -5.66 5.03
C HIS A 50 4.31 -5.37 3.86
N TRP A 51 4.15 -4.22 3.20
CA TRP A 51 4.99 -3.77 2.10
C TRP A 51 6.44 -3.51 2.56
N ARG A 52 6.62 -2.91 3.74
CA ARG A 52 7.95 -2.71 4.36
C ARG A 52 8.60 -4.02 4.82
N CYS A 53 7.82 -5.03 5.17
CA CYS A 53 8.35 -6.26 5.78
C CYS A 53 8.53 -7.43 4.79
N CYS A 54 7.69 -7.57 3.77
CA CYS A 54 7.64 -8.80 2.96
C CYS A 54 7.64 -8.62 1.43
N THR A 55 7.60 -7.40 0.89
CA THR A 55 7.64 -7.13 -0.58
C THR A 55 6.70 -8.01 -1.43
N GLY A 56 5.41 -7.64 -1.54
CA GLY A 56 4.54 -8.11 -2.63
C GLY A 56 3.08 -8.35 -2.23
N PRO A 57 2.08 -8.02 -3.08
CA PRO A 57 0.77 -7.62 -2.59
C PRO A 57 -0.28 -8.76 -2.65
N TYR A 58 -1.17 -8.78 -1.65
CA TYR A 58 -2.42 -9.54 -1.58
C TYR A 58 -2.32 -11.08 -1.55
N GLU A 59 -1.59 -11.64 -0.60
CA GLU A 59 -1.98 -12.97 -0.11
C GLU A 59 -3.24 -12.81 0.76
N LYS A 60 -4.34 -13.46 0.35
CA LYS A 60 -5.63 -13.48 1.07
C LYS A 60 -5.44 -14.03 2.49
N LYS A 61 -5.00 -13.23 3.45
CA LYS A 61 -5.00 -13.64 4.86
C LYS A 61 -6.37 -13.37 5.46
N ARG A 62 -7.12 -14.46 5.62
CA ARG A 62 -8.30 -14.58 6.48
C ARG A 62 -8.03 -13.82 7.77
N LYS A 63 -8.96 -12.92 8.13
CA LYS A 63 -8.99 -12.21 9.41
C LYS A 63 -8.51 -13.11 10.55
N LYS A 64 -7.50 -12.64 11.28
CA LYS A 64 -7.42 -12.92 12.70
C LYS A 64 -7.09 -11.59 13.37
N CYS A 65 -8.14 -10.81 13.61
CA CYS A 65 -8.14 -9.88 14.73
C CYS A 65 -8.00 -10.76 15.97
N SER A 66 -6.77 -10.87 16.48
CA SER A 66 -6.53 -11.42 17.80
C SER A 66 -6.94 -10.32 18.77
N SER A 67 -8.11 -10.46 19.39
CA SER A 67 -8.39 -9.77 20.63
C SER A 67 -7.37 -10.23 21.66
N THR A 68 -6.47 -9.35 22.09
CA THR A 68 -5.95 -9.34 23.47
C THR A 68 -5.45 -7.93 23.77
#